data_AF-A0A1I7VKI7-F1
#
_entry.id   AF-A0A1I7VKI7-F1
#
_cell.length_a   1.000
_cell.length_b   1.000
_cell.length_c   1.000
_cell.angle_alpha   90.00
_cell.angle_beta   90.00
_cell.angle_gamma   90.00
#
_symmetry.space_group_name_H-M   'P 1'
#
loop_
_entity.id
_entity.type
_entity.pdbx_description
1 polymer ?
#
loop_
_entity_poly.entity_id
_entity_poly.type
_entity_poly.pdbx_seq_one_letter_code
_entity_poly.pdbx_strand_id
1 'polypeptide(L)'
;MHPSTSDKCSLSFLVSDFTINKARMRATERFTERTEVEVLSSLPLQIALHYNVCLAPFWTIGLIVGLISKMHYLSVTHLVVLLTLLFITVIVEFVRLFLGYYGNLGEKISALSGFWVTSIVLQVPIAAFSFLNINIPTPLEQILSFYHGLFLLIEIIAGFLVIRKISHYQMAKFKERVLEEEKPKNR
;
A
#
# COMPACT_ATOMS: atom_id res chain seq x y z
N MET A 1 -35.10 57.54 8.37
CA MET A 1 -34.80 56.87 7.09
C MET A 1 -34.82 55.37 7.34
N HIS A 2 -35.95 54.70 7.10
CA HIS A 2 -36.11 53.26 7.34
C HIS A 2 -35.64 52.51 6.09
N PRO A 3 -34.70 51.56 6.16
CA PRO A 3 -34.29 50.79 4.98
C PRO A 3 -35.44 49.89 4.53
N SER A 4 -35.70 49.94 3.21
CA SER A 4 -36.75 49.21 2.50
C SER A 4 -36.66 47.70 2.74
N THR A 5 -37.81 47.06 2.94
CA THR A 5 -37.98 45.61 3.06
C THR A 5 -37.48 44.83 1.83
N SER A 6 -37.34 45.50 0.69
CA SER A 6 -36.87 44.91 -0.58
C SER A 6 -35.37 44.56 -0.57
N ASP A 7 -34.53 45.39 0.04
CA ASP A 7 -33.06 45.20 0.05
C ASP A 7 -32.63 44.03 0.95
N LYS A 8 -33.41 43.77 2.01
CA LYS A 8 -33.19 42.61 2.90
C LYS A 8 -33.46 41.28 2.19
N CYS A 9 -34.42 41.25 1.27
CA CYS A 9 -34.77 40.06 0.49
C CYS A 9 -33.65 39.70 -0.50
N SER A 10 -33.14 40.70 -1.25
CA SER A 10 -32.03 40.53 -2.20
C SER A 10 -30.73 40.05 -1.54
N LEU A 11 -30.40 40.58 -0.36
CA LEU A 11 -29.21 40.15 0.38
C LEU A 11 -29.36 38.72 0.94
N SER A 12 -30.55 38.33 1.38
CA SER A 12 -30.82 36.95 1.85
C SER A 12 -30.73 35.91 0.73
N PHE A 13 -31.10 36.31 -0.50
CA PHE A 13 -31.06 35.45 -1.69
C PHE A 13 -29.60 35.23 -2.14
N LEU A 14 -28.79 36.29 -2.19
CA LEU A 14 -27.36 36.21 -2.51
C LEU A 14 -26.54 35.39 -1.51
N VAL A 15 -26.82 35.55 -0.20
CA VAL A 15 -26.16 34.75 0.85
C VAL A 15 -26.56 33.28 0.74
N SER A 16 -27.81 32.99 0.41
CA SER A 16 -28.27 31.61 0.20
C SER A 16 -27.59 30.97 -1.01
N ASP A 17 -27.51 31.66 -2.14
CA ASP A 17 -26.83 31.16 -3.35
C ASP A 17 -25.32 30.94 -3.13
N PHE A 18 -24.65 31.84 -2.40
CA PHE A 18 -23.25 31.65 -2.06
C PHE A 18 -23.03 30.44 -1.13
N THR A 19 -23.95 30.22 -0.19
CA THR A 19 -23.89 29.09 0.74
C THR A 19 -24.18 27.76 0.02
N ILE A 20 -25.14 27.76 -0.91
CA ILE A 20 -25.49 26.61 -1.75
C ILE A 20 -24.33 26.26 -2.69
N ASN A 21 -23.72 27.24 -3.36
CA ASN A 21 -22.57 27.01 -4.22
C ASN A 21 -21.34 26.52 -3.44
N LYS A 22 -21.12 27.04 -2.22
CA LYS A 22 -20.05 26.57 -1.33
C LYS A 22 -20.31 25.14 -0.81
N ALA A 23 -21.57 24.78 -0.59
CA ALA A 23 -21.96 23.42 -0.21
C ALA A 23 -21.83 22.45 -1.40
N ARG A 24 -22.19 22.89 -2.60
CA ARG A 24 -22.06 22.13 -3.86
C ARG A 24 -20.59 21.90 -4.21
N MET A 25 -19.73 22.91 -4.11
CA MET A 25 -18.27 22.77 -4.29
C MET A 25 -17.69 21.72 -3.33
N ARG A 26 -18.06 21.79 -2.05
CA ARG A 26 -17.64 20.79 -1.05
C ARG A 26 -18.25 19.41 -1.27
N ALA A 27 -19.41 19.32 -1.90
CA ALA A 27 -20.01 18.04 -2.27
C ALA A 27 -19.31 17.45 -3.49
N THR A 28 -18.93 18.27 -4.47
CA THR A 28 -18.16 17.86 -5.65
C THR A 28 -16.74 17.47 -5.30
N GLU A 29 -16.04 18.22 -4.44
CA GLU A 29 -14.73 17.81 -3.92
C GLU A 29 -14.83 16.50 -3.13
N ARG A 30 -15.82 16.36 -2.24
CA ARG A 30 -16.04 15.10 -1.51
C ARG A 30 -16.46 13.96 -2.41
N PHE A 31 -17.15 14.24 -3.52
CA PHE A 31 -17.53 13.21 -4.48
C PHE A 31 -16.32 12.76 -5.28
N THR A 32 -15.51 13.69 -5.81
CA THR A 32 -14.25 13.39 -6.51
C THR A 32 -13.25 12.69 -5.60
N GLU A 33 -13.10 13.14 -4.36
CA GLU A 33 -12.29 12.46 -3.34
C GLU A 33 -12.86 11.06 -3.06
N ARG A 34 -14.19 10.92 -2.96
CA ARG A 34 -14.84 9.62 -2.78
C ARG A 34 -14.69 8.72 -4.00
N THR A 35 -14.69 9.21 -5.23
CA THR A 35 -14.44 8.37 -6.44
C THR A 35 -12.97 8.01 -6.58
N GLU A 36 -12.04 8.87 -6.23
CA GLU A 36 -10.62 8.49 -6.09
C GLU A 36 -10.41 7.47 -4.98
N VAL A 37 -11.25 7.54 -3.94
CA VAL A 37 -11.24 6.63 -2.81
C VAL A 37 -11.99 5.33 -3.08
N GLU A 38 -13.06 5.28 -3.86
CA GLU A 38 -13.74 4.01 -4.19
C GLU A 38 -12.88 3.19 -5.20
N VAL A 39 -11.90 3.84 -5.81
CA VAL A 39 -10.76 3.24 -6.53
C VAL A 39 -9.59 2.89 -5.54
N LEU A 40 -9.80 2.89 -4.20
CA LEU A 40 -8.80 2.53 -3.17
C LEU A 40 -8.46 1.05 -3.10
N SER A 41 -9.26 0.18 -3.71
CA SER A 41 -8.69 -1.06 -4.24
C SER A 41 -7.69 -0.62 -5.30
N SER A 42 -6.47 -0.34 -4.86
CA SER A 42 -5.44 0.27 -5.69
C SER A 42 -5.07 -0.73 -6.77
N LEU A 43 -5.78 -0.61 -7.90
CA LEU A 43 -5.62 -1.44 -9.09
C LEU A 43 -4.14 -1.68 -9.43
N PRO A 44 -3.24 -0.68 -9.40
CA PRO A 44 -1.82 -0.92 -9.63
C PRO A 44 -1.16 -1.84 -8.60
N LEU A 45 -1.46 -1.71 -7.29
CA LEU A 45 -0.90 -2.60 -6.26
C LEU A 45 -1.48 -4.01 -6.40
N GLN A 46 -2.75 -4.12 -6.76
CA GLN A 46 -3.44 -5.40 -6.95
C GLN A 46 -2.90 -6.16 -8.17
N ILE A 47 -2.65 -5.46 -9.27
CA ILE A 47 -2.00 -6.02 -10.47
C ILE A 47 -0.57 -6.46 -10.13
N ALA A 48 0.20 -5.64 -9.41
CA ALA A 48 1.55 -5.98 -8.98
C ALA A 48 1.57 -7.23 -8.10
N LEU A 49 0.73 -7.28 -7.06
CA LEU A 49 0.60 -8.44 -6.17
C LEU A 49 0.19 -9.71 -6.94
N HIS A 50 -0.74 -9.59 -7.88
CA HIS A 50 -1.18 -10.73 -8.69
C HIS A 50 -0.03 -11.29 -9.54
N TYR A 51 0.74 -10.41 -10.18
CA TYR A 51 1.91 -10.81 -10.95
C TYR A 51 2.99 -11.45 -10.06
N ASN A 52 3.20 -10.90 -8.86
CA ASN A 52 4.16 -11.44 -7.90
C ASN A 52 3.76 -12.85 -7.40
N VAL A 53 2.48 -13.08 -7.10
CA VAL A 53 1.98 -14.41 -6.71
C VAL A 53 2.26 -15.44 -7.79
N CYS A 54 2.07 -15.09 -9.07
CA CYS A 54 2.35 -16.00 -10.19
C CYS A 54 3.85 -16.26 -10.36
N LEU A 55 4.72 -15.31 -10.02
CA LEU A 55 6.17 -15.41 -10.23
C LEU A 55 6.94 -15.93 -9.01
N ALA A 56 6.37 -15.80 -7.81
CA ALA A 56 6.90 -16.35 -6.56
C ALA A 56 7.28 -17.85 -6.66
N PRO A 57 6.48 -18.77 -7.24
CA PRO A 57 6.89 -20.16 -7.38
C PRO A 57 8.09 -20.32 -8.32
N PHE A 58 8.14 -19.59 -9.44
CA PHE A 58 9.27 -19.63 -10.37
C PHE A 58 10.55 -19.08 -9.73
N TRP A 59 10.43 -17.98 -8.99
CA TRP A 59 11.53 -17.40 -8.23
C TRP A 59 12.05 -18.37 -7.16
N THR A 60 11.15 -18.99 -6.40
CA THR A 60 11.50 -20.00 -5.38
C THR A 60 12.23 -21.19 -5.98
N ILE A 61 11.76 -21.71 -7.12
CA ILE A 61 12.45 -22.79 -7.85
C ILE A 61 13.85 -22.34 -8.27
N GLY A 62 13.97 -21.12 -8.78
CA GLY A 62 15.27 -20.54 -9.15
C GLY A 62 16.24 -20.46 -7.98
N LEU A 63 15.77 -20.08 -6.78
CA LEU A 63 16.58 -20.08 -5.57
C LEU A 63 17.00 -21.49 -5.15
N ILE A 64 16.11 -22.49 -5.25
CA ILE A 64 16.42 -23.90 -4.97
C ILE A 64 17.51 -24.41 -5.93
N VAL A 65 17.38 -24.13 -7.23
CA VAL A 65 18.37 -24.54 -8.25
C VAL A 65 19.72 -23.84 -8.01
N GLY A 66 19.71 -22.56 -7.62
CA GLY A 66 20.92 -21.83 -7.22
C GLY A 66 21.61 -22.47 -6.02
N LEU A 67 20.84 -22.80 -4.98
CA LEU A 67 21.35 -23.49 -3.79
C LEU A 67 21.93 -24.86 -4.12
N ILE A 68 21.24 -25.68 -4.94
CA ILE A 68 21.72 -27.00 -5.37
C ILE A 68 23.06 -26.88 -6.10
N SER A 69 23.19 -25.89 -6.99
CA SER A 69 24.42 -25.64 -7.76
C SER A 69 25.61 -25.29 -6.85
N LYS A 70 25.35 -24.68 -5.69
CA LYS A 70 26.38 -24.29 -4.71
C LYS A 70 26.70 -25.36 -3.67
N MET A 71 25.88 -26.42 -3.54
CA MET A 71 26.05 -27.47 -2.54
C MET A 71 27.44 -28.13 -2.54
N HIS A 72 28.08 -28.23 -3.71
CA HIS A 72 29.39 -28.89 -3.85
C HIS A 72 30.59 -27.97 -3.56
N TYR A 73 30.39 -26.65 -3.58
CA TYR A 73 31.47 -25.66 -3.48
C TYR A 73 31.49 -24.91 -2.14
N LEU A 74 30.36 -24.89 -1.43
CA LEU A 74 30.21 -24.16 -0.16
C LEU A 74 30.53 -25.04 1.05
N SER A 75 31.12 -24.42 2.07
CA SER A 75 31.26 -25.06 3.38
C SER A 75 29.90 -25.31 4.04
N VAL A 76 29.82 -26.34 4.89
CA VAL A 76 28.59 -26.76 5.58
C VAL A 76 27.92 -25.61 6.34
N THR A 77 28.70 -24.71 6.96
CA THR A 77 28.16 -23.54 7.68
C THR A 77 27.41 -22.58 6.76
N HIS A 78 27.96 -22.28 5.59
CA HIS A 78 27.33 -21.39 4.62
C HIS A 78 26.09 -22.03 3.99
N LEU A 79 26.15 -23.34 3.75
CA LEU A 79 25.00 -24.11 3.25
C LEU A 79 23.80 -24.00 4.19
N VAL A 80 24.01 -24.22 5.49
CA VAL A 80 22.95 -24.15 6.50
C VAL A 80 22.36 -22.75 6.58
N VAL A 81 23.19 -21.70 6.52
CA VAL A 81 22.72 -20.31 6.52
C VAL A 81 21.85 -20.01 5.30
N LEU A 82 22.30 -20.39 4.09
CA LEU A 82 21.52 -20.16 2.86
C LEU A 82 20.22 -20.96 2.83
N LEU A 83 20.23 -22.21 3.30
CA LEU A 83 19.02 -23.04 3.41
C LEU A 83 18.01 -22.42 4.37
N THR A 84 18.48 -21.92 5.53
CA THR A 84 17.62 -21.26 6.52
C THR A 84 17.03 -19.97 5.94
N LEU A 85 17.83 -19.17 5.24
CA LEU A 85 17.38 -17.97 4.55
C LEU A 85 16.34 -18.28 3.47
N LEU A 86 16.54 -19.32 2.67
CA LEU A 86 15.57 -19.78 1.67
C LEU A 86 14.20 -20.07 2.32
N PHE A 87 14.18 -20.85 3.40
CA PHE A 87 12.93 -21.16 4.13
C PHE A 87 12.26 -19.90 4.70
N ILE A 88 13.02 -19.04 5.36
CA ILE A 88 12.50 -17.79 5.93
C ILE A 88 11.94 -16.91 4.82
N THR A 89 12.66 -16.76 3.72
CA THR A 89 12.24 -15.88 2.61
C THR A 89 10.93 -16.37 1.99
N VAL A 90 10.75 -17.67 1.78
CA VAL A 90 9.51 -18.22 1.21
C VAL A 90 8.32 -17.99 2.15
N ILE A 91 8.50 -18.21 3.45
CA ILE A 91 7.43 -17.99 4.44
C ILE A 91 7.08 -16.50 4.50
N VAL A 92 8.07 -15.63 4.57
CA VAL A 92 7.89 -14.17 4.62
C VAL A 92 7.24 -13.67 3.34
N GLU A 93 7.65 -14.17 2.17
CA GLU A 93 7.04 -13.87 0.87
C GLU A 93 5.54 -14.20 0.88
N PHE A 94 5.19 -15.41 1.30
CA PHE A 94 3.81 -15.87 1.35
C PHE A 94 2.95 -15.02 2.29
N VAL A 95 3.43 -14.78 3.51
CA VAL A 95 2.74 -13.93 4.49
C VAL A 95 2.58 -12.51 3.94
N ARG A 96 3.64 -11.93 3.34
CA ARG A 96 3.59 -10.59 2.76
C ARG A 96 2.52 -10.51 1.67
N LEU A 97 2.54 -11.41 0.68
CA LEU A 97 1.57 -11.42 -0.40
C LEU A 97 0.13 -11.59 0.11
N PHE A 98 -0.08 -12.43 1.14
CA PHE A 98 -1.37 -12.58 1.79
C PHE A 98 -1.86 -11.28 2.43
N LEU A 99 -1.01 -10.61 3.23
CA LEU A 99 -1.37 -9.32 3.85
C LEU A 99 -1.63 -8.23 2.81
N GLY A 100 -0.85 -8.19 1.73
CA GLY A 100 -1.04 -7.24 0.64
C GLY A 100 -2.38 -7.43 -0.07
N TYR A 101 -2.71 -8.67 -0.42
CA TYR A 101 -3.98 -9.00 -1.06
C TYR A 101 -5.17 -8.74 -0.12
N TYR A 102 -5.12 -9.27 1.11
CA TYR A 102 -6.18 -9.10 2.10
C TYR A 102 -6.37 -7.63 2.52
N GLY A 103 -5.28 -6.90 2.70
CA GLY A 103 -5.29 -5.49 3.07
C GLY A 103 -5.82 -4.59 1.97
N ASN A 104 -5.49 -4.89 0.71
CA ASN A 104 -5.98 -4.11 -0.44
C ASN A 104 -7.46 -4.40 -0.74
N LEU A 105 -7.92 -5.66 -0.67
CA LEU A 105 -9.34 -5.98 -0.88
C LEU A 105 -10.23 -5.52 0.27
N GLY A 106 -9.74 -5.62 1.51
CA GLY A 106 -10.51 -5.24 2.70
C GLY A 106 -10.39 -3.78 3.08
N GLU A 107 -9.61 -2.98 2.33
CA GLU A 107 -9.21 -1.61 2.68
C GLU A 107 -8.70 -1.47 4.13
N LYS A 108 -8.10 -2.57 4.65
CA LYS A 108 -7.67 -2.69 6.03
C LYS A 108 -6.27 -2.12 6.17
N ILE A 109 -6.18 -0.90 6.67
CA ILE A 109 -4.92 -0.18 6.93
C ILE A 109 -3.97 -1.02 7.77
N SER A 110 -4.49 -1.75 8.78
CA SER A 110 -3.67 -2.60 9.64
C SER A 110 -2.98 -3.72 8.86
N ALA A 111 -3.68 -4.38 7.92
CA ALA A 111 -3.09 -5.46 7.12
C ALA A 111 -2.11 -4.90 6.07
N LEU A 112 -2.45 -3.77 5.44
CA LEU A 112 -1.56 -3.11 4.49
C LEU A 112 -0.29 -2.54 5.15
N SER A 113 -0.41 -2.04 6.37
CA SER A 113 0.74 -1.66 7.20
C SER A 113 1.60 -2.88 7.51
N GLY A 114 0.99 -4.02 7.85
CA GLY A 114 1.72 -5.28 8.02
C GLY A 114 2.48 -5.68 6.77
N PHE A 115 1.85 -5.63 5.58
CA PHE A 115 2.52 -5.83 4.29
C PHE A 115 3.75 -4.91 4.16
N TRP A 116 3.58 -3.61 4.33
CA TRP A 116 4.64 -2.62 4.16
C TRP A 116 5.78 -2.79 5.16
N VAL A 117 5.46 -3.07 6.42
CA VAL A 117 6.46 -3.35 7.47
C VAL A 117 7.21 -4.64 7.15
N THR A 118 6.53 -5.71 6.74
CA THR A 118 7.23 -6.95 6.33
C THR A 118 8.11 -6.74 5.10
N SER A 119 7.71 -5.90 4.14
CA SER A 119 8.56 -5.54 2.99
C SER A 119 9.86 -4.88 3.44
N ILE A 120 9.80 -3.89 4.31
CA ILE A 120 10.97 -3.10 4.72
C ILE A 120 11.82 -3.83 5.76
N VAL A 121 11.19 -4.43 6.76
CA VAL A 121 11.91 -4.98 7.92
C VAL A 121 12.47 -6.36 7.64
N LEU A 122 11.75 -7.21 6.91
CA LEU A 122 12.18 -8.58 6.65
C LEU A 122 12.77 -8.72 5.25
N GLN A 123 12.06 -8.25 4.22
CA GLN A 123 12.46 -8.50 2.83
C GLN A 123 13.65 -7.65 2.37
N VAL A 124 13.73 -6.37 2.72
CA VAL A 124 14.88 -5.53 2.32
C VAL A 124 16.20 -6.06 2.90
N PRO A 125 16.32 -6.41 4.19
CA PRO A 125 17.57 -6.99 4.72
C PRO A 125 17.94 -8.32 4.08
N ILE A 126 16.97 -9.19 3.80
CA ILE A 126 17.22 -10.47 3.13
C ILE A 126 17.67 -10.23 1.69
N ALA A 127 17.00 -9.34 0.96
CA ALA A 127 17.39 -8.97 -0.40
C ALA A 127 18.77 -8.31 -0.45
N ALA A 128 19.07 -7.44 0.51
CA ALA A 128 20.38 -6.81 0.67
C ALA A 128 21.46 -7.86 0.98
N PHE A 129 21.19 -8.81 1.87
CA PHE A 129 22.09 -9.92 2.15
C PHE A 129 22.36 -10.73 0.88
N SER A 130 21.33 -11.15 0.14
CA SER A 130 21.49 -11.88 -1.12
C SER A 130 22.29 -11.10 -2.17
N PHE A 131 22.12 -9.77 -2.23
CA PHE A 131 22.87 -8.92 -3.16
C PHE A 131 24.35 -8.72 -2.74
N LEU A 132 24.62 -8.59 -1.44
CA LEU A 132 25.96 -8.36 -0.90
C LEU A 132 26.84 -9.62 -0.83
N ASN A 133 26.24 -10.81 -0.87
CA ASN A 133 26.98 -12.08 -0.91
C ASN A 133 27.64 -12.30 -2.29
N ILE A 134 28.74 -11.61 -2.53
CA ILE A 134 29.56 -11.62 -3.77
C ILE A 134 30.41 -12.90 -3.90
N ASN A 135 30.32 -13.84 -2.96
CA ASN A 135 31.07 -15.10 -3.01
C ASN A 135 30.51 -15.99 -4.14
N ILE A 136 31.02 -15.75 -5.36
CA ILE A 136 30.69 -16.40 -6.63
C ILE A 136 29.17 -16.42 -6.87
N PRO A 137 28.56 -15.27 -7.22
CA PRO A 137 27.17 -15.24 -7.60
C PRO A 137 26.99 -16.10 -8.85
N THR A 138 26.19 -17.16 -8.73
CA THR A 138 25.68 -17.85 -9.91
C THR A 138 24.86 -16.84 -10.72
N PRO A 139 25.03 -16.76 -12.05
CA PRO A 139 24.34 -15.75 -12.88
C PRO A 139 22.82 -15.81 -12.70
N LEU A 140 22.26 -17.00 -12.44
CA LEU A 140 20.86 -17.22 -12.13
C LEU A 140 20.41 -16.44 -10.88
N GLU A 141 21.12 -16.57 -9.75
CA GLU A 141 20.77 -15.90 -8.50
C GLU A 141 20.85 -14.39 -8.60
N GLN A 142 21.80 -13.86 -9.39
CA GLN A 142 21.93 -12.42 -9.57
C GLN A 142 20.72 -11.83 -10.31
N ILE A 143 20.26 -12.50 -11.36
CA ILE A 143 19.05 -12.09 -12.10
C ILE A 143 17.82 -12.18 -11.19
N LEU A 144 17.67 -13.27 -10.45
CA LEU A 144 16.54 -13.48 -9.54
C LEU A 144 16.52 -12.47 -8.39
N SER A 145 17.69 -12.16 -7.82
CA SER A 145 17.83 -11.16 -6.75
C SER A 145 17.52 -9.76 -7.25
N PHE A 146 17.99 -9.41 -8.45
CA PHE A 146 17.69 -8.12 -9.08
C PHE A 146 16.19 -7.99 -9.40
N TYR A 147 15.60 -9.02 -10.02
CA TYR A 147 14.17 -9.08 -10.32
C TYR A 147 13.34 -8.90 -9.06
N HIS A 148 13.64 -9.67 -8.01
CA HIS A 148 12.95 -9.60 -6.72
C HIS A 148 13.10 -8.22 -6.06
N GLY A 149 14.32 -7.69 -6.03
CA GLY A 149 14.61 -6.38 -5.46
C GLY A 149 13.90 -5.23 -6.17
N LEU A 150 13.84 -5.27 -7.51
CA LEU A 150 13.10 -4.28 -8.30
C LEU A 150 11.60 -4.35 -8.02
N PHE A 151 11.04 -5.56 -7.98
CA PHE A 151 9.62 -5.76 -7.70
C PHE A 151 9.26 -5.29 -6.28
N LEU A 152 10.09 -5.63 -5.29
CA LEU A 152 9.96 -5.19 -3.91
C LEU A 152 10.00 -3.66 -3.80
N LEU A 153 10.86 -2.98 -4.55
CA LEU A 153 10.93 -1.52 -4.56
C LEU A 153 9.63 -0.88 -5.07
N ILE A 154 9.09 -1.41 -6.18
CA ILE A 154 7.80 -0.95 -6.73
C ILE A 154 6.68 -1.16 -5.70
N GLU A 155 6.64 -2.34 -5.07
CA GLU A 155 5.67 -2.69 -4.04
C GLU A 155 5.75 -1.79 -2.79
N ILE A 156 6.97 -1.43 -2.36
CA ILE A 156 7.17 -0.52 -1.22
C ILE A 156 6.64 0.88 -1.54
N ILE A 157 6.94 1.40 -2.73
CA ILE A 157 6.45 2.73 -3.17
C ILE A 157 4.93 2.71 -3.29
N ALA A 158 4.37 1.72 -3.98
CA ALA A 158 2.93 1.57 -4.14
C ALA A 158 2.23 1.41 -2.79
N GLY A 159 2.75 0.52 -1.91
CA GLY A 159 2.22 0.31 -0.57
C GLY A 159 2.23 1.59 0.27
N PHE A 160 3.31 2.37 0.22
CA PHE A 160 3.40 3.66 0.91
C PHE A 160 2.34 4.65 0.42
N LEU A 161 2.15 4.78 -0.90
CA LEU A 161 1.15 5.66 -1.48
C LEU A 161 -0.26 5.27 -1.04
N VAL A 162 -0.56 3.98 -1.00
CA VAL A 162 -1.88 3.48 -0.59
C VAL A 162 -2.11 3.73 0.90
N ILE A 163 -1.13 3.47 1.78
CA ILE A 163 -1.22 3.78 3.22
C ILE A 163 -1.50 5.28 3.43
N ARG A 164 -0.77 6.16 2.73
CA ARG A 164 -0.98 7.62 2.82
C ARG A 164 -2.38 8.02 2.39
N LYS A 165 -2.88 7.48 1.28
CA LYS A 165 -4.23 7.76 0.77
C LYS A 165 -5.30 7.32 1.78
N ILE A 166 -5.23 6.09 2.29
CA ILE A 166 -6.23 5.59 3.22
C ILE A 166 -6.19 6.37 4.55
N SER A 167 -5.02 6.79 5.03
CA SER A 167 -4.88 7.61 6.24
C SER A 167 -5.62 8.95 6.12
N HIS A 168 -5.46 9.65 4.99
CA HIS A 168 -6.17 10.92 4.78
C HIS A 168 -7.69 10.72 4.76
N TYR A 169 -8.16 9.65 4.12
CA TYR A 169 -9.58 9.31 4.07
C TYR A 169 -10.19 9.02 5.45
N GLN A 170 -9.50 8.26 6.30
CA GLN A 170 -9.96 7.98 7.67
C GLN A 170 -10.11 9.26 8.48
N MET A 171 -9.18 10.20 8.35
CA MET A 171 -9.22 11.48 9.06
C MET A 171 -10.39 12.35 8.59
N ALA A 172 -10.65 12.40 7.27
CA ALA A 172 -11.79 13.12 6.73
C ALA A 172 -13.11 12.53 7.25
N LYS A 173 -13.26 11.21 7.20
CA LYS A 173 -14.44 10.50 7.71
C LYS A 173 -14.63 10.64 9.22
N PHE A 174 -13.54 10.64 9.99
CA PHE A 174 -13.59 10.89 11.43
C PHE A 174 -14.07 12.32 11.73
N LYS A 175 -13.54 13.31 11.01
CA LYS A 175 -13.95 14.71 11.14
C LYS A 175 -15.43 14.91 10.80
N GLU A 176 -15.94 14.24 9.76
CA GLU A 176 -17.36 14.29 9.43
C GLU A 176 -18.25 13.74 10.56
N ARG A 177 -17.89 12.59 11.15
CA ARG A 177 -18.64 12.01 12.29
C ARG A 177 -18.64 12.93 13.51
N VAL A 178 -17.50 13.52 13.85
CA VAL A 178 -17.41 14.48 14.96
C VAL A 178 -18.28 15.71 14.70
N LEU A 179 -18.34 16.22 13.46
CA LEU A 179 -19.20 17.36 13.10
C LEU A 179 -20.69 17.02 13.10
N GLU A 180 -21.07 15.76 12.84
CA GLU A 180 -22.46 15.31 12.94
C GLU A 180 -22.94 15.19 14.39
N GLU A 181 -22.06 14.76 15.30
CA GLU A 181 -22.36 14.70 16.74
C GLU A 181 -22.50 16.09 17.38
N GLU A 182 -21.75 17.07 16.91
CA GLU A 182 -21.79 18.47 17.38
C GLU A 182 -23.00 19.27 16.85
N LYS A 183 -23.78 18.75 15.89
CA LYS A 183 -24.99 19.47 15.44
C LYS A 183 -26.03 19.48 16.57
N PRO A 184 -26.49 20.66 17.02
CA PRO A 184 -27.51 20.73 18.06
C PRO A 184 -28.74 19.98 17.57
N LYS A 185 -29.19 19.02 18.40
CA LYS A 185 -30.46 18.34 18.22
C LYS A 185 -31.55 19.39 18.38
N ASN A 186 -31.93 20.04 17.27
CA ASN A 186 -33.06 20.96 17.24
C ASN A 186 -34.28 20.18 17.72
N ARG A 187 -34.67 20.48 18.96
CA ARG A 187 -35.87 20.02 19.63
C ARG A 187 -36.77 21.23 19.77
#